data_AF-A0A1B6EJP9-F1
#
_entry.id   AF-A0A1B6EJP9-F1
#
_cell.length_a   1.000
_cell.length_b   1.000
_cell.length_c   1.000
_cell.angle_alpha   90.00
_cell.angle_beta   90.00
_cell.angle_gamma   90.00
#
_symmetry.space_group_name_H-M   'P 1'
#
loop_
_entity.id
_entity.type
_entity.pdbx_description
1 polymer ?
#
loop_
_entity_poly.entity_id
_entity_poly.type
_entity_poly.pdbx_seq_one_letter_code
_entity_poly.pdbx_strand_id
1 'polypeptide(L)'
;NTDNRTESPTGSYACDPNISVCVEDWEGPNFGITSFDNIGLAMLTVFQCITMEGWTAILYWMNDAIGSSFNWLYFVPLIVLGSFFMLNLVLGVLSGEFAKEREKVENRQTFLKLRRQQQLERELNGYVEWICKAEEVILAEERTTEEEKMHIIEARRRAAAKRKKLKNLGKSKSTDTEEEEGEEEGEDGLTGAA
;
A
#
# COMPACT_ATOMS: atom_id res chain seq x y z
N ASN A 1 -5.52 49.27 -12.08
CA ASN A 1 -5.53 49.96 -10.77
C ASN A 1 -5.96 51.39 -10.96
N THR A 2 -6.91 51.87 -10.16
CA THR A 2 -7.40 53.25 -10.22
C THR A 2 -7.00 53.97 -8.94
N ASP A 3 -6.56 55.22 -9.06
CA ASP A 3 -6.34 56.10 -7.90
C ASP A 3 -7.67 56.58 -7.29
N ASN A 4 -8.77 56.34 -8.00
CA ASN A 4 -10.12 56.71 -7.58
C ASN A 4 -10.86 55.52 -6.95
N ARG A 5 -11.08 55.59 -5.63
CA ARG A 5 -11.78 54.57 -4.83
C ARG A 5 -13.22 54.31 -5.25
N THR A 6 -13.88 55.27 -5.91
CA THR A 6 -15.25 55.07 -6.41
C THR A 6 -15.32 54.32 -7.74
N GLU A 7 -14.18 54.17 -8.43
CA GLU A 7 -14.08 53.48 -9.72
C GLU A 7 -13.42 52.09 -9.59
N SER A 8 -12.73 51.83 -8.48
CA SER A 8 -12.04 50.56 -8.24
C SER A 8 -13.04 49.42 -8.02
N PRO A 9 -12.83 48.23 -8.63
CA PRO A 9 -13.61 47.03 -8.35
C PRO A 9 -13.69 46.70 -6.85
N THR A 10 -14.81 46.18 -6.39
CA THR A 10 -15.01 45.85 -4.97
C THR A 10 -13.95 44.88 -4.47
N GLY A 11 -13.23 45.27 -3.42
CA GLY A 11 -12.17 44.47 -2.81
C GLY A 11 -10.82 44.52 -3.51
N SER A 12 -10.64 45.38 -4.52
CA SER A 12 -9.33 45.73 -5.07
C SER A 12 -8.66 46.84 -4.26
N TYR A 13 -7.34 46.94 -4.40
CA TYR A 13 -6.56 47.98 -3.74
C TYR A 13 -6.62 49.28 -4.55
N ALA A 14 -6.96 50.37 -3.85
CA ALA A 14 -6.98 51.71 -4.43
C ALA A 14 -5.98 52.61 -3.69
N CYS A 15 -5.03 53.15 -4.44
CA CYS A 15 -4.02 54.11 -3.96
C CYS A 15 -4.70 55.33 -3.31
N ASP A 16 -4.13 55.91 -2.24
CA ASP A 16 -4.61 57.19 -1.72
C ASP A 16 -4.06 58.31 -2.60
N PRO A 17 -4.91 59.08 -3.30
CA PRO A 17 -4.46 60.09 -4.27
C PRO A 17 -3.65 61.23 -3.65
N ASN A 18 -3.68 61.41 -2.32
CA ASN A 18 -2.86 62.43 -1.64
C ASN A 18 -1.46 61.92 -1.24
N ILE A 19 -1.21 60.61 -1.28
CA ILE A 19 0.01 59.98 -0.74
C ILE A 19 0.75 59.20 -1.82
N SER A 20 0.04 58.56 -2.75
CA SER A 20 0.59 57.61 -3.70
C SER A 20 -0.22 57.60 -5.00
N VAL A 21 0.46 57.39 -6.12
CA VAL A 21 -0.17 57.15 -7.42
C VAL A 21 0.14 55.73 -7.87
N CYS A 22 -0.85 55.07 -8.45
CA CYS A 22 -0.69 53.74 -9.02
C CYS A 22 0.05 53.85 -10.37
N VAL A 23 1.18 53.16 -10.51
CA VAL A 23 2.02 53.17 -11.73
C VAL A 23 2.05 51.76 -12.32
N GLU A 24 2.03 51.66 -13.65
CA GLU A 24 2.00 50.36 -14.37
C GLU A 24 3.38 49.69 -14.50
N ASP A 25 4.47 50.39 -14.13
CA ASP A 25 5.85 49.95 -14.35
C ASP A 25 6.37 49.02 -13.23
N TRP A 26 5.50 48.14 -12.73
CA TRP A 26 5.84 47.18 -11.68
C TRP A 26 6.02 45.78 -12.28
N GLU A 27 7.20 45.19 -12.07
CA GLU A 27 7.54 43.83 -12.53
C GLU A 27 6.61 42.74 -11.98
N GLY A 28 5.89 43.02 -10.88
CA GLY A 28 4.96 42.09 -10.25
C GLY A 28 5.52 41.43 -8.97
N PRO A 29 4.72 40.59 -8.29
CA PRO A 29 5.12 39.96 -7.04
C PRO A 29 6.24 38.93 -7.24
N ASN A 30 7.08 38.77 -6.22
CA ASN A 30 8.24 37.87 -6.24
C ASN A 30 9.16 38.09 -7.47
N PHE A 31 9.48 39.35 -7.78
CA PHE A 31 10.32 39.73 -8.93
C PHE A 31 9.76 39.25 -10.28
N GLY A 32 8.43 39.30 -10.44
CA GLY A 32 7.73 38.88 -11.67
C GLY A 32 7.60 37.37 -11.87
N ILE A 33 8.07 36.55 -10.93
CA ILE A 33 7.96 35.08 -11.01
C ILE A 33 6.51 34.63 -10.85
N THR A 34 5.79 35.23 -9.90
CA THR A 34 4.39 34.90 -9.63
C THR A 34 3.50 35.73 -10.55
N SER A 35 3.31 35.25 -11.77
CA SER A 35 2.54 35.94 -12.81
C SER A 35 1.70 34.98 -13.65
N PHE A 36 0.67 35.53 -14.29
CA PHE A 36 -0.23 34.81 -15.20
C PHE A 36 -0.07 35.25 -16.67
N ASP A 37 0.99 36.01 -16.98
CA ASP A 37 1.21 36.60 -18.30
C ASP A 37 1.67 35.57 -19.35
N ASN A 38 2.32 34.50 -18.89
CA ASN A 38 2.84 33.43 -19.72
C ASN A 38 2.40 32.06 -19.18
N ILE A 39 2.17 31.09 -20.08
CA ILE A 39 1.71 29.76 -19.70
C ILE A 39 2.67 29.05 -18.72
N GLY A 40 3.99 29.24 -18.88
CA GLY A 40 4.99 28.63 -17.99
C GLY A 40 4.95 29.17 -16.56
N LEU A 41 4.88 30.49 -16.40
CA LEU A 41 4.81 31.15 -15.09
C LEU A 41 3.43 30.92 -14.43
N ALA A 42 2.37 30.87 -15.22
CA ALA A 42 1.04 30.48 -14.75
C ALA A 42 1.04 29.04 -14.21
N MET A 43 1.66 28.09 -14.92
CA MET A 43 1.78 26.71 -14.44
C MET A 43 2.59 26.62 -13.14
N LEU A 44 3.69 27.36 -13.02
CA LEU A 44 4.49 27.41 -11.79
C LEU A 44 3.68 27.97 -10.61
N THR A 45 2.95 29.06 -10.85
CA THR A 45 2.09 29.70 -9.85
C THR A 45 0.95 28.78 -9.42
N VAL A 46 0.32 28.07 -10.37
CA VAL A 46 -0.72 27.07 -10.08
C VAL A 46 -0.15 25.88 -9.31
N PHE A 47 1.04 25.40 -9.68
CA PHE A 47 1.72 24.34 -8.96
C PHE A 47 1.98 24.73 -7.50
N GLN A 48 2.52 25.93 -7.27
CA GLN A 48 2.70 26.49 -5.92
C GLN A 48 1.39 26.59 -5.14
N CYS A 49 0.29 26.99 -5.81
CA CYS A 49 -1.03 26.98 -5.17
C CYS A 49 -1.45 25.57 -4.74
N ILE A 50 -1.29 24.58 -5.62
CA ILE A 50 -1.70 23.19 -5.37
C ILE A 50 -0.90 22.56 -4.20
N THR A 51 0.37 22.93 -4.01
CA THR A 51 1.18 22.46 -2.87
C THR A 51 0.76 23.07 -1.53
N MET A 52 -0.26 23.94 -1.51
CA MET A 52 -0.74 24.65 -0.33
C MET A 52 0.31 25.59 0.31
N GLU A 53 1.35 25.98 -0.42
CA GLU A 53 2.39 26.88 0.07
C GLU A 53 2.21 28.29 -0.51
N GLY A 54 2.01 29.30 0.35
CA GLY A 54 1.94 30.71 -0.09
C GLY A 54 0.76 31.07 -0.99
N TRP A 55 -0.19 30.14 -1.22
CA TRP A 55 -1.37 30.34 -2.09
C TRP A 55 -2.29 31.47 -1.61
N THR A 56 -2.37 31.72 -0.31
CA THR A 56 -3.17 32.82 0.25
C THR A 56 -2.61 34.19 -0.12
N ALA A 57 -1.28 34.34 -0.16
CA ALA A 57 -0.63 35.57 -0.60
C ALA A 57 -0.93 35.85 -2.09
N ILE A 58 -0.88 34.81 -2.92
CA ILE A 58 -1.23 34.89 -4.35
C ILE A 58 -2.70 35.32 -4.52
N LEU A 59 -3.62 34.72 -3.75
CA LEU A 59 -5.02 35.12 -3.73
C LEU A 59 -5.19 36.60 -3.33
N TYR A 60 -4.45 37.08 -2.33
CA TYR A 60 -4.54 38.48 -1.90
C TYR A 60 -4.01 39.44 -2.96
N TRP A 61 -2.86 39.15 -3.58
CA TRP A 61 -2.35 39.97 -4.70
C TRP A 61 -3.34 40.03 -5.86
N MET A 62 -4.02 38.91 -6.12
CA MET A 62 -5.06 38.84 -7.15
C MET A 62 -6.29 39.68 -6.74
N ASN A 63 -6.74 39.59 -5.49
CA ASN A 63 -7.82 40.43 -4.98
C ASN A 63 -7.47 41.91 -5.10
N ASP A 64 -6.26 42.30 -4.72
CA ASP A 64 -5.81 43.69 -4.79
C ASP A 64 -5.76 44.22 -6.24
N ALA A 65 -5.49 43.35 -7.23
CA ALA A 65 -5.39 43.74 -8.63
C ALA A 65 -6.74 43.84 -9.38
N ILE A 66 -7.64 42.85 -9.25
CA ILE A 66 -8.89 42.77 -10.05
C ILE A 66 -10.15 42.78 -9.18
N GLY A 67 -10.02 42.68 -7.85
CA GLY A 67 -11.12 42.67 -6.90
C GLY A 67 -11.51 41.27 -6.44
N SER A 68 -12.21 41.18 -5.31
CA SER A 68 -12.46 39.91 -4.60
C SER A 68 -13.70 39.14 -5.06
N SER A 69 -14.52 39.73 -5.94
CA SER A 69 -15.85 39.19 -6.27
C SER A 69 -15.82 37.81 -6.95
N PHE A 70 -14.84 37.56 -7.83
CA PHE A 70 -14.76 36.32 -8.62
C PHE A 70 -13.54 35.46 -8.32
N ASN A 71 -12.51 35.99 -7.66
CA ASN A 71 -11.26 35.26 -7.41
C ASN A 71 -11.46 34.00 -6.56
N TRP A 72 -12.35 34.05 -5.56
CA TRP A 72 -12.65 32.88 -4.73
C TRP A 72 -13.21 31.70 -5.54
N LEU A 73 -13.95 31.96 -6.62
CA LEU A 73 -14.54 30.93 -7.48
C LEU A 73 -13.48 30.18 -8.28
N TYR A 74 -12.31 30.78 -8.52
CA TYR A 74 -11.17 30.11 -9.15
C TYR A 74 -10.30 29.40 -8.11
N PHE A 75 -9.84 30.12 -7.07
CA PHE A 75 -8.86 29.59 -6.13
C PHE A 75 -9.41 28.49 -5.22
N VAL A 76 -10.66 28.61 -4.73
CA VAL A 76 -11.22 27.60 -3.82
C VAL A 76 -11.31 26.21 -4.47
N PRO A 77 -11.95 26.02 -5.64
CA PRO A 77 -11.98 24.71 -6.28
C PRO A 77 -10.60 24.25 -6.75
N LEU A 78 -9.71 25.16 -7.20
CA LEU A 78 -8.34 24.81 -7.57
C LEU A 78 -7.60 24.17 -6.38
N ILE A 79 -7.67 24.79 -5.20
CA ILE A 79 -7.03 24.26 -3.99
C ILE A 79 -7.70 22.96 -3.57
N VAL A 80 -9.03 22.91 -3.46
CA VAL A 80 -9.73 21.70 -2.99
C VAL A 80 -9.45 20.50 -3.89
N LEU A 81 -9.64 20.66 -5.20
CA LEU A 81 -9.47 19.54 -6.14
C LEU A 81 -7.99 19.22 -6.38
N GLY A 82 -7.16 20.23 -6.56
CA GLY A 82 -5.74 20.04 -6.87
C GLY A 82 -4.98 19.43 -5.70
N SER A 83 -5.16 19.97 -4.49
CA SER A 83 -4.46 19.45 -3.30
C SER A 83 -4.97 18.08 -2.88
N PHE A 84 -6.28 17.83 -2.94
CA PHE A 84 -6.85 16.50 -2.65
C PHE A 84 -6.30 15.47 -3.62
N PHE A 85 -6.26 15.80 -4.92
CA PHE A 85 -5.68 14.92 -5.93
C PHE A 85 -4.19 14.66 -5.69
N MET A 86 -3.38 15.70 -5.47
CA MET A 86 -1.94 15.55 -5.25
C MET A 86 -1.62 14.74 -3.98
N LEU A 87 -2.32 15.02 -2.86
CA LEU A 87 -2.14 14.27 -1.62
C LEU A 87 -2.51 12.80 -1.81
N ASN A 88 -3.66 12.51 -2.42
CA ASN A 88 -4.10 11.14 -2.65
C ASN A 88 -3.20 10.39 -3.64
N LEU A 89 -2.64 11.07 -4.64
CA LEU A 89 -1.68 10.48 -5.56
C LEU A 89 -0.41 10.07 -4.80
N VAL A 90 0.15 10.97 -3.99
CA VAL A 90 1.34 10.69 -3.18
C VAL A 90 1.08 9.54 -2.21
N LEU A 91 -0.05 9.58 -1.49
CA LEU A 91 -0.44 8.50 -0.59
C LEU A 91 -0.68 7.18 -1.33
N GLY A 92 -1.30 7.23 -2.50
CA GLY A 92 -1.56 6.05 -3.34
C GLY A 92 -0.27 5.38 -3.82
N VAL A 93 0.70 6.17 -4.29
CA VAL A 93 2.01 5.67 -4.70
C VAL A 93 2.77 5.08 -3.50
N LEU A 94 2.84 5.80 -2.38
CA LEU A 94 3.52 5.31 -1.18
C LEU A 94 2.86 4.04 -0.64
N SER A 95 1.53 3.97 -0.65
CA SER A 95 0.76 2.80 -0.25
C SER A 95 1.04 1.60 -1.17
N GLY A 96 1.06 1.82 -2.49
CA GLY A 96 1.38 0.77 -3.46
C GLY A 96 2.82 0.25 -3.31
N GLU A 97 3.80 1.14 -3.15
CA GLU A 97 5.19 0.76 -2.90
C GLU A 97 5.35 -0.01 -1.59
N PHE A 98 4.68 0.42 -0.52
CA PHE A 98 4.69 -0.30 0.76
C PHE A 98 3.96 -1.63 0.69
N ALA A 99 2.86 -1.74 -0.06
CA ALA A 99 2.15 -2.99 -0.26
C ALA A 99 3.05 -4.01 -0.98
N LYS A 100 3.72 -3.59 -2.06
CA LYS A 100 4.66 -4.43 -2.81
C LYS A 100 5.83 -4.90 -1.95
N GLU A 101 6.42 -4.01 -1.14
CA GLU A 101 7.51 -4.40 -0.24
C GLU A 101 7.03 -5.33 0.88
N ARG A 102 5.84 -5.07 1.44
CA ARG A 102 5.19 -5.95 2.44
C ARG A 102 4.93 -7.34 1.88
N GLU A 103 4.37 -7.44 0.69
CA GLU A 103 4.07 -8.69 0.00
C GLU A 103 5.34 -9.53 -0.20
N LYS A 104 6.42 -8.91 -0.67
CA LYS A 104 7.72 -9.57 -0.83
C LYS A 104 8.29 -10.10 0.50
N VAL A 105 8.16 -9.33 1.58
CA VAL A 105 8.59 -9.76 2.92
C VAL A 105 7.74 -10.92 3.40
N GLU A 106 6.42 -10.86 3.21
CA GLU A 106 5.50 -11.93 3.60
C GLU A 106 5.78 -13.23 2.83
N ASN A 107 5.90 -13.17 1.51
CA ASN A 107 6.24 -14.32 0.66
C ASN A 107 7.56 -14.98 1.05
N ARG A 108 8.55 -14.18 1.45
CA ARG A 108 9.82 -14.71 1.96
C ARG A 108 9.64 -15.42 3.30
N GLN A 109 8.81 -14.86 4.19
CA GLN A 109 8.53 -15.46 5.49
C GLN A 109 7.72 -16.76 5.35
N THR A 110 6.71 -16.80 4.48
CA THR A 110 5.91 -18.00 4.20
C THR A 110 6.78 -19.10 3.60
N PHE A 111 7.64 -18.79 2.63
CA PHE A 111 8.61 -19.74 2.06
C PHE A 111 9.55 -20.32 3.13
N LEU A 112 10.12 -19.49 4.00
CA LEU A 112 11.01 -19.95 5.07
C LEU A 112 10.28 -20.83 6.09
N LYS A 113 9.04 -20.48 6.45
CA LYS A 113 8.18 -21.30 7.32
C LYS A 113 7.89 -22.66 6.69
N LEU A 114 7.52 -22.69 5.42
CA LEU A 114 7.22 -23.93 4.69
C LEU A 114 8.46 -24.83 4.63
N ARG A 115 9.63 -24.27 4.29
CA ARG A 115 10.89 -25.04 4.24
C ARG A 115 11.26 -25.63 5.60
N ARG A 116 11.05 -24.88 6.68
CA ARG A 116 11.29 -25.37 8.05
C ARG A 116 10.33 -26.49 8.43
N GLN A 117 9.06 -26.39 8.04
CA GLN A 117 8.06 -27.43 8.28
C GLN A 117 8.39 -28.72 7.51
N GLN A 118 8.75 -28.63 6.23
CA GLN A 118 9.18 -29.78 5.43
C GLN A 118 10.44 -30.45 5.98
N GLN A 119 11.36 -29.68 6.57
CA GLN A 119 12.55 -30.25 7.21
C GLN A 119 12.18 -31.00 8.49
N LEU A 120 11.37 -30.40 9.36
CA LEU A 120 10.88 -31.06 10.58
C LEU A 120 10.08 -32.33 10.26
N GLU A 121 9.27 -32.33 9.20
CA GLU A 121 8.52 -33.51 8.79
C GLU A 121 9.44 -34.64 8.31
N ARG A 122 10.50 -34.32 7.55
CA ARG A 122 11.51 -35.30 7.12
C ARG A 122 12.29 -35.87 8.29
N GLU A 123 12.75 -35.01 9.20
CA GLU A 123 13.45 -35.43 10.42
C GLU A 123 12.54 -36.33 11.29
N LEU A 124 11.28 -35.94 11.49
CA LEU A 124 10.31 -36.72 12.24
C LEU A 124 10.03 -38.09 11.60
N ASN A 125 9.83 -38.14 10.27
CA ASN A 125 9.63 -39.40 9.57
C ASN A 125 10.85 -40.32 9.68
N GLY A 126 12.07 -39.76 9.63
CA GLY A 126 13.30 -40.51 9.88
C GLY A 126 13.37 -41.09 11.30
N TYR A 127 13.01 -40.32 12.32
CA TYR A 127 12.95 -40.83 13.70
C TYR A 127 11.91 -41.94 13.87
N VAL A 128 10.75 -41.82 13.24
CA VAL A 128 9.71 -42.86 13.26
C VAL A 128 10.22 -44.16 12.62
N GLU A 129 10.91 -44.07 11.49
CA GLU A 129 11.48 -45.24 10.82
C GLU A 129 12.52 -45.94 11.71
N TRP A 130 13.41 -45.19 12.35
CA TRP A 130 14.38 -45.72 13.31
C TRP A 130 13.71 -46.44 14.49
N ILE A 131 12.65 -45.86 15.06
CA ILE A 131 11.89 -46.48 16.16
C ILE A 131 11.23 -47.78 15.68
N CYS A 132 10.56 -47.77 14.52
CA CYS A 132 9.92 -48.96 13.98
C CYS A 132 10.90 -50.10 13.75
N LYS A 133 12.12 -49.79 13.27
CA LYS A 133 13.17 -50.77 13.05
C LYS A 133 13.74 -51.31 14.36
N ALA A 134 13.94 -50.46 15.37
CA ALA A 134 14.35 -50.90 16.69
C ALA A 134 13.31 -51.84 17.34
N GLU A 135 12.03 -51.50 17.25
CA GLU A 135 10.94 -52.36 17.71
C GLU A 135 10.91 -53.71 17.00
N GLU A 136 11.16 -53.76 15.68
CA GLU A 136 11.23 -55.03 14.94
C GLU A 136 12.37 -55.93 15.42
N VAL A 137 13.54 -55.35 15.71
CA VAL A 137 14.67 -56.09 16.27
C VAL A 137 14.33 -56.64 17.65
N ILE A 138 13.71 -55.82 18.53
CA ILE A 138 13.26 -56.26 19.87
C ILE A 138 12.26 -57.42 19.75
N LEU A 139 11.28 -57.33 18.84
CA LEU A 139 10.30 -58.40 18.63
C LEU A 139 10.92 -59.71 18.12
N ALA A 140 12.04 -59.63 17.39
CA ALA A 140 12.77 -60.79 16.86
C ALA A 140 13.76 -61.41 17.88
N GLU A 141 14.12 -60.70 18.94
CA GLU A 141 15.04 -61.15 19.98
C GLU A 141 14.40 -62.25 20.84
N GLU A 142 14.98 -63.46 20.89
CA GLU A 142 14.43 -64.61 21.64
C GLU A 142 14.32 -64.39 23.16
N ARG A 143 15.05 -63.42 23.72
CA ARG A 143 15.07 -63.12 25.16
C ARG A 143 13.92 -62.21 25.61
N THR A 144 13.14 -61.66 24.68
CA THR A 144 12.02 -60.76 25.03
C THR A 144 10.81 -61.56 25.49
N THR A 145 10.19 -61.10 26.58
CA THR A 145 9.01 -61.79 27.15
C THR A 145 7.78 -61.61 26.26
N GLU A 146 6.88 -62.59 26.24
CA GLU A 146 5.64 -62.52 25.43
C GLU A 146 4.75 -61.34 25.84
N GLU A 147 4.79 -60.94 27.11
CA GLU A 147 4.10 -59.75 27.61
C GLU A 147 4.65 -58.47 26.98
N GLU A 148 5.97 -58.30 26.92
CA GLU A 148 6.62 -57.15 26.28
C GLU A 148 6.32 -57.08 24.77
N LYS A 149 6.35 -58.22 24.07
CA LYS A 149 5.96 -58.28 22.65
C LYS A 149 4.50 -57.86 22.43
N MET A 150 3.60 -58.34 23.27
CA MET A 150 2.18 -57.99 23.22
C MET A 150 1.97 -56.47 23.43
N HIS A 151 2.69 -55.86 24.38
CA HIS A 151 2.63 -54.43 24.63
C HIS A 151 3.09 -53.59 23.43
N ILE A 152 4.17 -53.98 22.75
CA ILE A 152 4.68 -53.29 21.55
C ILE A 152 3.65 -53.37 20.40
N ILE A 153 3.09 -54.56 20.15
CA ILE A 153 2.09 -54.78 19.10
C ILE A 153 0.80 -53.98 19.39
N GLU A 154 0.37 -53.94 20.64
CA GLU A 154 -0.82 -53.17 21.04
C GLU A 154 -0.57 -51.66 20.89
N ALA A 155 0.61 -51.17 21.25
CA ALA A 155 1.01 -49.78 21.06
C ALA A 155 0.99 -49.38 19.57
N ARG A 156 1.53 -50.21 18.68
CA ARG A 156 1.44 -50.01 17.21
C ARG A 156 -0.01 -49.91 16.74
N ARG A 157 -0.88 -50.83 17.20
CA ARG A 157 -2.30 -50.85 16.83
C ARG A 157 -3.01 -49.57 17.28
N ARG A 158 -2.75 -49.10 18.50
CA ARG A 158 -3.31 -47.85 19.05
C ARG A 158 -2.79 -46.63 18.28
N ALA A 159 -1.50 -46.58 17.95
CA ALA A 159 -0.90 -45.49 17.17
C ALA A 159 -1.48 -45.42 15.74
N ALA A 160 -1.64 -46.56 15.07
CA ALA A 160 -2.27 -46.65 13.75
C ALA A 160 -3.74 -46.21 13.76
N ALA A 161 -4.50 -46.60 14.80
CA ALA A 161 -5.89 -46.16 14.99
C ALA A 161 -5.99 -44.64 15.19
N LYS A 162 -5.09 -44.05 16.00
CA LYS A 162 -5.01 -42.58 16.18
C LYS A 162 -4.68 -41.85 14.88
N ARG A 163 -3.72 -42.35 14.09
CA ARG A 163 -3.34 -41.77 12.78
C ARG A 163 -4.50 -41.78 11.79
N LYS A 164 -5.25 -42.88 11.71
CA LYS A 164 -6.47 -42.97 10.88
C LYS A 164 -7.53 -41.96 11.32
N LYS A 165 -7.77 -41.83 12.62
CA LYS A 165 -8.73 -40.87 13.17
C LYS A 165 -8.34 -39.42 12.83
N LEU A 166 -7.06 -39.07 12.94
CA LEU A 166 -6.56 -37.72 12.62
C LEU A 166 -6.70 -37.40 11.11
N LYS A 167 -6.40 -38.36 10.23
CA LYS A 167 -6.61 -38.20 8.78
C LYS A 167 -8.08 -37.99 8.41
N ASN A 168 -8.99 -38.74 9.02
CA ASN A 168 -10.43 -38.58 8.78
C ASN A 168 -10.93 -37.22 9.28
N LEU A 169 -10.46 -36.76 10.45
CA LEU A 169 -10.85 -35.46 11.01
C LEU A 169 -10.31 -34.28 10.16
N GLY A 170 -9.10 -34.40 9.62
CA GLY A 170 -8.53 -33.41 8.70
C GLY A 170 -9.28 -33.34 7.36
N LYS A 171 -9.77 -34.47 6.85
CA LYS A 171 -10.51 -34.54 5.59
C LYS A 171 -11.89 -33.87 5.67
N SER A 172 -12.56 -33.94 6.83
CA SER A 172 -13.83 -33.25 7.06
C SER A 172 -13.69 -31.73 7.25
N LYS A 173 -12.47 -31.23 7.55
CA LYS A 173 -12.21 -29.80 7.76
C LYS A 173 -11.71 -29.09 6.49
N SER A 174 -11.16 -29.83 5.53
CA SER A 174 -10.67 -29.29 4.25
C SER A 174 -11.79 -28.98 3.25
N THR A 175 -12.97 -29.55 3.42
CA THR A 175 -14.12 -29.37 2.51
C THR A 175 -14.88 -28.05 2.69
N ASP A 176 -14.52 -27.21 3.66
CA ASP A 176 -15.16 -25.89 3.92
C ASP A 176 -14.29 -24.70 3.49
N THR A 177 -13.21 -24.90 2.73
CA THR A 177 -12.26 -23.82 2.33
C THR A 177 -12.00 -23.70 0.83
N GLU A 178 -12.73 -24.43 -0.02
CA GLU A 178 -12.56 -24.39 -1.49
C GLU A 178 -13.64 -23.53 -2.22
N GLU A 179 -14.44 -22.74 -1.50
CA GLU A 179 -15.39 -21.79 -2.10
C GLU A 179 -15.01 -20.34 -1.77
N GLU A 180 -13.79 -19.90 -2.09
CA GLU A 180 -13.47 -18.46 -2.25
C GLU A 180 -12.10 -18.26 -2.93
N GLU A 181 -11.87 -18.88 -4.08
CA GLU A 181 -10.85 -18.42 -5.04
C GLU A 181 -11.46 -18.40 -6.45
N GLY A 182 -12.24 -17.35 -6.70
CA GLY A 182 -12.69 -16.97 -8.03
C GLY A 182 -11.63 -16.10 -8.71
N GLU A 183 -11.24 -16.55 -9.90
CA GLU A 183 -10.78 -15.77 -11.05
C GLU A 183 -9.57 -14.85 -10.85
N GLU A 184 -8.39 -15.29 -11.32
CA GLU A 184 -7.48 -14.49 -12.15
C GLU A 184 -6.45 -15.43 -12.85
N GLU A 185 -6.89 -16.12 -13.91
CA GLU A 185 -5.96 -16.64 -14.93
C GLU A 185 -5.86 -15.62 -16.06
N GLY A 186 -4.75 -14.88 -16.08
CA GLY A 186 -4.35 -13.97 -17.15
C GLY A 186 -2.96 -14.33 -17.68
N GLU A 187 -2.96 -15.02 -18.82
CA GLU A 187 -1.95 -15.08 -19.87
C GLU A 187 -0.45 -14.99 -19.48
N ASP A 188 0.25 -16.12 -19.60
CA ASP A 188 1.60 -16.12 -20.17
C ASP A 188 1.77 -17.33 -21.10
N GLY A 189 1.47 -17.09 -22.38
CA GLY A 189 1.67 -18.02 -23.47
C GLY A 189 3.15 -18.23 -23.76
N LEU A 190 3.64 -19.40 -23.37
CA LEU A 190 4.89 -19.98 -23.84
C LEU A 190 4.77 -20.36 -25.33
N THR A 191 5.48 -19.64 -26.21
CA THR A 191 5.92 -20.14 -27.51
C THR A 191 7.41 -19.80 -27.63
N GLY A 192 8.33 -20.66 -28.04
CA GLY A 192 8.36 -22.07 -28.35
C GLY A 192 9.86 -22.41 -28.54
N ALA A 193 10.26 -23.61 -28.15
CA ALA A 193 11.59 -24.12 -28.41
C ALA A 193 11.74 -24.53 -29.89
N ALA A 194 12.81 -24.07 -30.54
CA ALA A 194 13.56 -24.76 -31.60
C ALA A 194 14.91 -24.04 -31.79
#